data_AF-A0AAX3MUZ1-F1
#
_entry.id   AF-A0AAX3MUZ1-F1
#
_cell.length_a   1.000
_cell.length_b   1.000
_cell.length_c   1.000
_cell.angle_alpha   90.00
_cell.angle_beta   90.00
_cell.angle_gamma   90.00
#
_symmetry.space_group_name_H-M   'P 1'
#
loop_
_entity.id
_entity.type
_entity.pdbx_description
1 polymer ?
#
loop_
_entity_poly.entity_id
_entity_poly.type
_entity_poly.pdbx_seq_one_letter_code
_entity_poly.pdbx_strand_id
1 'polypeptide(L)'
;MTEQFHTLMNAIENKKAVLGVVGLGYVGLPLAVEMVKQGFTVIGIDLDPSKVERIYQGDSYIHDITSEDLKTVMQSGRFQPTTDYSMLRVIDALSICVPTPLSENQDPDTSYIETVVDNIKQHMKKGMLITLESTTYPGTTEELIEQELEAIGHKVGEDYFLCFSPERVDPSNGRFTTFNTPKVIGGTTEECLKLGVALYSKYVQTVVPVSNPKVAEMSKLLENTFRSVNIAFVNEMAMMCDRMGIDIWEVIDAAATKPFGFMPFYPGPGIGGHCIPLDPMYLSWKAKGFRFYSQFIELAQNTNDNMPYYVTNKTATILNEYAKSVRKSNILLLGMAYKPNIADLRESPGLEVYELFKEAGANVEYYDPYADTFRDKHGSTVHSVKYDPEKFKSYDCIVLITNHKNLEYDVIASLGVPVLDTRNAFKDYPLPHIYKIGHSVQHPVTQQEEAVLA
;
A
#
# COMPACT_ATOMS: atom_id res chain seq x y z
N MET A 1 -6.90 3.97 -38.78
CA MET A 1 -7.68 4.75 -37.79
C MET A 1 -9.13 4.86 -38.24
N THR A 2 -10.07 4.54 -37.35
CA THR A 2 -11.52 4.48 -37.60
C THR A 2 -12.21 5.83 -37.35
N GLU A 3 -13.49 5.97 -37.73
CA GLU A 3 -14.31 7.15 -37.41
C GLU A 3 -14.46 7.35 -35.89
N GLN A 4 -14.63 6.23 -35.16
CA GLN A 4 -14.69 6.20 -33.70
C GLN A 4 -13.41 6.80 -33.08
N PHE A 5 -12.24 6.44 -33.61
CA PHE A 5 -10.95 6.98 -33.15
C PHE A 5 -10.89 8.50 -33.28
N HIS A 6 -11.21 9.04 -34.46
CA HIS A 6 -11.12 10.48 -34.69
C HIS A 6 -12.15 11.27 -33.88
N THR A 7 -13.35 10.71 -33.70
CA THR A 7 -14.41 11.30 -32.88
C THR A 7 -13.97 11.42 -31.43
N LEU A 8 -13.46 10.33 -30.84
CA LEU A 8 -13.01 10.33 -29.46
C LEU A 8 -11.77 11.21 -29.27
N MET A 9 -10.79 11.14 -30.18
CA MET A 9 -9.59 12.00 -30.13
C MET A 9 -9.97 13.48 -30.09
N ASN A 10 -10.86 13.92 -30.99
CA ASN A 10 -11.34 15.29 -31.02
C ASN A 10 -12.09 15.68 -29.73
N ALA A 11 -12.89 14.76 -29.17
CA ALA A 11 -13.58 14.99 -27.90
C ALA A 11 -12.59 15.14 -26.72
N ILE A 12 -11.52 14.34 -26.68
CA ILE A 12 -10.45 14.44 -25.68
C ILE A 12 -9.68 15.76 -25.82
N GLU A 13 -9.26 16.11 -27.04
CA GLU A 13 -8.45 17.30 -27.31
C GLU A 13 -9.16 18.59 -26.89
N ASN A 14 -10.48 18.65 -27.13
CA ASN A 14 -11.33 19.78 -26.79
C ASN A 14 -11.98 19.68 -25.41
N LYS A 15 -11.62 18.67 -24.59
CA LYS A 15 -12.18 18.42 -23.25
C LYS A 15 -13.72 18.31 -23.23
N LYS A 16 -14.29 17.75 -24.30
CA LYS A 16 -15.72 17.46 -24.47
C LYS A 16 -16.08 16.00 -24.17
N ALA A 17 -15.09 15.12 -24.08
CA ALA A 17 -15.29 13.74 -23.67
C ALA A 17 -15.85 13.68 -22.24
N VAL A 18 -16.86 12.85 -22.01
CA VAL A 18 -17.36 12.50 -20.68
C VAL A 18 -16.51 11.37 -20.15
N LEU A 19 -15.80 11.61 -19.04
CA LEU A 19 -14.95 10.60 -18.42
C LEU A 19 -15.73 9.82 -17.36
N GLY A 20 -15.39 8.56 -17.19
CA GLY A 20 -15.96 7.67 -16.19
C GLY A 20 -14.87 7.10 -15.30
N VAL A 21 -15.15 6.95 -14.00
CA VAL A 21 -14.27 6.22 -13.08
C VAL A 21 -15.12 5.24 -12.28
N VAL A 22 -14.78 3.96 -12.30
CA VAL A 22 -15.47 2.91 -11.53
C VAL A 22 -14.60 2.51 -10.34
N GLY A 23 -15.15 2.58 -9.13
CA GLY A 23 -14.43 2.41 -7.87
C GLY A 23 -13.88 3.74 -7.37
N LEU A 24 -14.56 4.37 -6.41
CA LEU A 24 -14.20 5.68 -5.86
C LEU A 24 -13.36 5.51 -4.58
N GLY A 25 -12.42 4.56 -4.61
CA GLY A 25 -11.48 4.34 -3.51
C GLY A 25 -10.32 5.34 -3.50
N TYR A 26 -9.23 4.95 -2.85
CA TYR A 26 -7.99 5.71 -2.76
C TYR A 26 -7.28 5.93 -4.11
N VAL A 27 -7.67 5.19 -5.16
CA VAL A 27 -7.17 5.37 -6.54
C VAL A 27 -8.15 6.21 -7.37
N GLY A 28 -9.40 5.75 -7.48
CA GLY A 28 -10.35 6.33 -8.43
C GLY A 28 -10.88 7.70 -8.03
N LEU A 29 -11.09 7.99 -6.75
CA LEU A 29 -11.58 9.32 -6.35
C LEU A 29 -10.54 10.43 -6.60
N PRO A 30 -9.24 10.28 -6.25
CA PRO A 30 -8.22 11.26 -6.64
C PRO A 30 -8.11 11.46 -8.16
N LEU A 31 -8.19 10.37 -8.93
CA LEU A 31 -8.19 10.42 -10.39
C LEU A 31 -9.37 11.23 -10.94
N ALA A 32 -10.58 10.96 -10.46
CA ALA A 32 -11.79 11.68 -10.84
C ALA A 32 -11.71 13.18 -10.49
N VAL A 33 -11.20 13.51 -9.30
CA VAL A 33 -10.98 14.90 -8.86
C VAL A 33 -10.01 15.62 -9.80
N GLU A 34 -8.89 14.99 -10.16
CA GLU A 34 -7.91 15.60 -11.06
C GLU A 34 -8.50 15.81 -12.46
N MET A 35 -9.24 14.83 -12.99
CA MET A 35 -9.96 14.97 -14.27
C MET A 35 -10.92 16.18 -14.27
N VAL A 36 -11.68 16.39 -13.18
CA VAL A 36 -12.60 17.54 -13.04
C VAL A 36 -11.84 18.85 -12.94
N LYS A 37 -10.73 18.90 -12.17
CA LYS A 37 -9.86 20.08 -12.06
C LYS A 37 -9.32 20.52 -13.42
N GLN A 38 -9.10 19.57 -14.33
CA GLN A 38 -8.69 19.86 -15.71
C GLN A 38 -9.85 20.22 -16.64
N GLY A 39 -11.10 20.25 -16.16
CA GLY A 39 -12.26 20.75 -16.88
C GLY A 39 -13.09 19.69 -17.60
N PHE A 40 -12.82 18.39 -17.40
CA PHE A 40 -13.68 17.34 -17.93
C PHE A 40 -14.96 17.21 -17.11
N THR A 41 -16.03 16.72 -17.76
CA THR A 41 -17.20 16.17 -17.06
C THR A 41 -16.89 14.73 -16.70
N VAL A 42 -17.08 14.37 -15.43
CA VAL A 42 -16.71 13.07 -14.88
C VAL A 42 -17.91 12.43 -14.18
N ILE A 43 -18.13 11.15 -14.46
CA ILE A 43 -19.12 10.31 -13.80
C ILE A 43 -18.35 9.29 -12.95
N GLY A 44 -18.53 9.35 -11.63
CA GLY A 44 -17.93 8.40 -10.70
C GLY A 44 -18.95 7.31 -10.35
N ILE A 45 -18.60 6.03 -10.51
CA ILE A 45 -19.48 4.90 -10.19
C ILE A 45 -18.87 4.11 -9.04
N ASP A 46 -19.60 3.97 -7.93
CA ASP A 46 -19.23 3.07 -6.82
C ASP A 46 -20.48 2.31 -6.35
N LEU A 47 -20.32 1.05 -5.95
CA LEU A 47 -21.43 0.22 -5.47
C LEU A 47 -21.85 0.58 -4.04
N ASP A 48 -20.97 1.25 -3.29
CA ASP A 48 -21.24 1.68 -1.92
C ASP A 48 -22.03 3.00 -1.91
N PRO A 49 -23.35 2.98 -1.62
CA PRO A 49 -24.15 4.20 -1.60
C PRO A 49 -23.70 5.19 -0.53
N SER A 50 -23.05 4.71 0.54
CA SER A 50 -22.56 5.59 1.60
C SER A 50 -21.40 6.46 1.12
N LYS A 51 -20.49 5.93 0.30
CA LYS A 51 -19.41 6.70 -0.32
C LYS A 51 -19.96 7.74 -1.29
N VAL A 52 -20.90 7.34 -2.14
CA VAL A 52 -21.55 8.23 -3.11
C VAL A 52 -22.20 9.42 -2.41
N GLU A 53 -22.94 9.17 -1.32
CA GLU A 53 -23.57 10.23 -0.52
C GLU A 53 -22.55 11.18 0.11
N ARG A 54 -21.48 10.64 0.73
CA ARG A 54 -20.41 11.48 1.30
C ARG A 54 -19.73 12.35 0.25
N ILE A 55 -19.48 11.81 -0.93
CA ILE A 55 -18.92 12.59 -2.06
C ILE A 55 -19.88 13.71 -2.47
N TYR A 56 -21.18 13.41 -2.61
CA TYR A 56 -22.19 14.42 -2.94
C TYR A 56 -22.19 15.60 -1.95
N GLN A 57 -21.99 15.31 -0.66
CA GLN A 57 -21.91 16.30 0.41
C GLN A 57 -20.56 17.03 0.48
N GLY A 58 -19.57 16.62 -0.34
CA GLY A 58 -18.21 17.14 -0.29
C GLY A 58 -17.46 16.74 0.98
N ASP A 59 -17.82 15.60 1.58
CA ASP A 59 -17.15 15.02 2.74
C ASP A 59 -16.19 13.91 2.29
N SER A 60 -14.89 14.22 2.28
CA SER A 60 -13.88 13.25 1.86
C SER A 60 -13.63 12.20 2.95
N TYR A 61 -13.65 10.93 2.55
CA TYR A 61 -13.23 9.80 3.37
C TYR A 61 -11.82 9.30 3.05
N ILE A 62 -11.14 9.94 2.09
CA ILE A 62 -9.76 9.62 1.72
C ILE A 62 -8.84 10.77 2.15
N HIS A 63 -7.67 10.43 2.67
CA HIS A 63 -6.73 11.43 3.17
C HIS A 63 -6.11 12.29 2.06
N ASP A 64 -5.91 11.71 0.87
CA ASP A 64 -5.21 12.38 -0.23
C ASP A 64 -6.05 13.47 -0.93
N ILE A 65 -7.37 13.52 -0.66
CA ILE A 65 -8.27 14.57 -1.14
C ILE A 65 -8.91 15.25 0.06
N THR A 66 -8.73 16.57 0.17
CA THR A 66 -9.37 17.34 1.23
C THR A 66 -10.87 17.48 0.96
N SER A 67 -11.68 17.59 2.02
CA SER A 67 -13.11 17.91 1.86
C SER A 67 -13.33 19.25 1.15
N GLU A 68 -12.38 20.19 1.22
CA GLU A 68 -12.45 21.47 0.50
C GLU A 68 -12.25 21.30 -1.01
N ASP A 69 -11.26 20.50 -1.42
CA ASP A 69 -11.06 20.13 -2.82
C ASP A 69 -12.30 19.43 -3.37
N LEU A 70 -12.86 18.49 -2.61
CA LEU A 70 -14.03 17.72 -3.03
C LEU A 70 -15.26 18.60 -3.18
N LYS A 71 -15.50 19.53 -2.25
CA LYS A 71 -16.57 20.55 -2.37
C LYS A 71 -16.39 21.39 -3.61
N THR A 72 -15.17 21.85 -3.90
CA THR A 72 -14.87 22.64 -5.10
C THR A 72 -15.22 21.88 -6.38
N VAL A 73 -14.85 20.59 -6.44
CA VAL A 73 -15.17 19.68 -7.55
C VAL A 73 -16.67 19.46 -7.71
N MET A 74 -17.40 19.24 -6.61
CA MET A 74 -18.85 19.08 -6.66
C MET A 74 -19.57 20.37 -7.11
N GLN A 75 -19.14 21.52 -6.58
CA GLN A 75 -19.70 22.83 -6.91
C GLN A 75 -19.46 23.24 -8.37
N SER A 76 -18.44 22.68 -9.03
CA SER A 76 -18.21 22.95 -10.45
C SER A 76 -19.31 22.38 -11.36
N GLY A 77 -20.17 21.49 -10.84
CA GLY A 77 -21.21 20.81 -11.61
C GLY A 77 -20.69 19.83 -12.66
N ARG A 78 -19.40 19.49 -12.60
CA ARG A 78 -18.74 18.59 -13.56
C ARG A 78 -18.48 17.20 -12.99
N PHE A 79 -18.74 16.96 -11.71
CA PHE A 79 -18.63 15.63 -11.11
C PHE A 79 -20.00 15.09 -10.74
N GLN A 80 -20.30 13.88 -11.21
CA GLN A 80 -21.53 13.16 -10.90
C GLN A 80 -21.20 11.78 -10.31
N PRO A 81 -21.12 11.64 -8.99
CA PRO A 81 -21.02 10.32 -8.36
C PRO A 81 -22.38 9.59 -8.43
N THR A 82 -22.38 8.28 -8.62
CA THR A 82 -23.61 7.48 -8.76
C THR A 82 -23.33 6.01 -8.43
N THR A 83 -24.38 5.25 -8.17
CA THR A 83 -24.35 3.78 -8.11
C THR A 83 -24.85 3.14 -9.41
N ASP A 84 -25.33 3.94 -10.36
CA ASP A 84 -26.00 3.48 -11.58
C ASP A 84 -25.02 3.25 -12.75
N TYR A 85 -24.79 1.98 -13.10
CA TYR A 85 -23.99 1.57 -14.25
C TYR A 85 -24.62 1.90 -15.60
N SER A 86 -25.91 2.24 -15.67
CA SER A 86 -26.55 2.66 -16.94
C SER A 86 -25.90 3.92 -17.53
N MET A 87 -25.21 4.70 -16.71
CA MET A 87 -24.44 5.88 -17.11
C MET A 87 -23.26 5.56 -18.03
N LEU A 88 -22.82 4.29 -18.13
CA LEU A 88 -21.84 3.84 -19.14
C LEU A 88 -22.28 4.18 -20.58
N ARG A 89 -23.57 4.36 -20.83
CA ARG A 89 -24.12 4.76 -22.14
C ARG A 89 -23.69 6.15 -22.60
N VAL A 90 -23.31 7.04 -21.68
CA VAL A 90 -22.90 8.41 -22.00
C VAL A 90 -21.39 8.63 -21.87
N ILE A 91 -20.68 7.76 -21.15
CA ILE A 91 -19.23 7.84 -20.93
C ILE A 91 -18.47 7.57 -22.24
N ASP A 92 -17.48 8.43 -22.54
CA ASP A 92 -16.57 8.33 -23.68
C ASP A 92 -15.27 7.59 -23.33
N ALA A 93 -14.75 7.78 -22.12
CA ALA A 93 -13.57 7.08 -21.63
C ALA A 93 -13.72 6.68 -20.16
N LEU A 94 -13.45 5.43 -19.83
CA LEU A 94 -13.69 4.78 -18.55
C LEU A 94 -12.38 4.32 -17.91
N SER A 95 -12.15 4.65 -16.64
CA SER A 95 -11.06 4.12 -15.82
C SER A 95 -11.60 3.13 -14.78
N ILE A 96 -11.06 1.92 -14.72
CA ILE A 96 -11.50 0.85 -13.79
C ILE A 96 -10.52 0.79 -12.61
N CYS A 97 -10.98 1.25 -11.44
CA CYS A 97 -10.23 1.42 -10.19
C CYS A 97 -10.88 0.62 -9.03
N VAL A 98 -11.33 -0.61 -9.31
CA VAL A 98 -11.98 -1.47 -8.33
C VAL A 98 -10.97 -2.24 -7.48
N PRO A 99 -11.34 -2.69 -6.27
CA PRO A 99 -10.47 -3.52 -5.46
C PRO A 99 -10.07 -4.81 -6.18
N THR A 100 -8.84 -5.24 -5.95
CA THR A 100 -8.30 -6.52 -6.37
C THR A 100 -7.74 -7.17 -5.09
N PRO A 101 -8.54 -7.91 -4.33
CA PRO A 101 -8.04 -8.61 -3.16
C PRO A 101 -7.38 -9.94 -3.54
N LEU A 102 -6.82 -10.61 -2.53
CA LEU A 102 -6.46 -12.03 -2.60
C LEU A 102 -7.48 -12.84 -1.81
N SER A 103 -7.71 -14.08 -2.24
CA SER A 103 -8.46 -15.08 -1.46
C SER A 103 -7.66 -15.55 -0.24
N GLU A 104 -8.29 -16.32 0.66
CA GLU A 104 -7.59 -16.96 1.80
C GLU A 104 -6.41 -17.84 1.35
N ASN A 105 -6.46 -18.38 0.13
CA ASN A 105 -5.39 -19.19 -0.47
C ASN A 105 -4.33 -18.35 -1.21
N GLN A 106 -4.38 -17.02 -1.09
CA GLN A 106 -3.53 -16.07 -1.81
C GLN A 106 -3.68 -16.11 -3.34
N ASP A 107 -4.85 -16.54 -3.83
CA ASP A 107 -5.19 -16.46 -5.25
C ASP A 107 -5.79 -15.08 -5.58
N PRO A 108 -5.53 -14.50 -6.78
CA PRO A 108 -6.21 -13.29 -7.22
C PRO A 108 -7.72 -13.44 -7.24
N ASP A 109 -8.43 -12.51 -6.60
CA ASP A 109 -9.88 -12.37 -6.74
C ASP A 109 -10.20 -11.35 -7.84
N THR A 110 -10.67 -11.85 -8.99
CA THR A 110 -10.99 -11.07 -10.18
C THR A 110 -12.45 -10.64 -10.26
N SER A 111 -13.30 -11.06 -9.31
CA SER A 111 -14.76 -10.89 -9.36
C SER A 111 -15.20 -9.43 -9.50
N TYR A 112 -14.46 -8.50 -8.90
CA TYR A 112 -14.73 -7.06 -9.00
C TYR A 112 -14.53 -6.54 -10.43
N ILE A 113 -13.47 -6.96 -11.13
CA ILE A 113 -13.21 -6.55 -12.51
C ILE A 113 -14.26 -7.19 -13.44
N GLU A 114 -14.53 -8.47 -13.26
CA GLU A 114 -15.54 -9.21 -14.04
C GLU A 114 -16.92 -8.55 -13.94
N THR A 115 -17.32 -8.13 -12.72
CA THR A 115 -18.57 -7.39 -12.50
C THR A 115 -18.63 -6.10 -13.32
N VAL A 116 -17.53 -5.35 -13.40
CA VAL A 116 -17.47 -4.12 -14.22
C VAL A 116 -17.56 -4.46 -15.71
N VAL A 117 -16.84 -5.50 -16.15
CA VAL A 117 -16.86 -5.95 -17.55
C VAL A 117 -18.26 -6.38 -17.97
N ASP A 118 -19.00 -7.08 -17.12
CA ASP A 118 -20.38 -7.47 -17.41
C ASP A 118 -21.32 -6.26 -17.55
N ASN A 119 -21.10 -5.19 -16.77
CA ASN A 119 -21.83 -3.94 -16.94
C ASN A 119 -21.41 -3.20 -18.22
N ILE A 120 -20.13 -3.24 -18.60
CA ILE A 120 -19.63 -2.70 -19.87
C ILE A 120 -20.33 -3.39 -21.05
N LYS A 121 -20.39 -4.73 -21.07
CA LYS A 121 -21.08 -5.50 -22.12
C LYS A 121 -22.53 -5.06 -22.31
N GLN A 122 -23.23 -4.68 -21.24
CA GLN A 122 -24.64 -4.31 -21.27
C GLN A 122 -24.91 -2.85 -21.66
N HIS A 123 -23.96 -1.95 -21.42
CA HIS A 123 -24.23 -0.51 -21.41
C HIS A 123 -23.25 0.34 -22.21
N MET A 124 -22.10 -0.19 -22.62
CA MET A 124 -21.12 0.61 -23.35
C MET A 124 -21.65 1.03 -24.72
N LYS A 125 -21.21 2.21 -25.15
CA LYS A 125 -21.35 2.66 -26.54
C LYS A 125 -20.09 2.32 -27.34
N LYS A 126 -20.24 2.22 -28.66
CA LYS A 126 -19.09 2.09 -29.56
C LYS A 126 -18.18 3.32 -29.48
N GLY A 127 -16.88 3.10 -29.61
CA GLY A 127 -15.84 4.11 -29.55
C GLY A 127 -15.38 4.47 -28.14
N MET A 128 -15.86 3.78 -27.10
CA MET A 128 -15.42 4.01 -25.73
C MET A 128 -13.94 3.62 -25.55
N LEU A 129 -13.15 4.44 -24.85
CA LEU A 129 -11.83 4.06 -24.34
C LEU A 129 -11.97 3.48 -22.94
N ILE A 130 -11.48 2.27 -22.71
CA ILE A 130 -11.47 1.60 -21.41
C ILE A 130 -10.01 1.52 -20.95
N THR A 131 -9.73 1.94 -19.72
CA THR A 131 -8.42 1.81 -19.10
C THR A 131 -8.53 1.05 -17.79
N LEU A 132 -7.88 -0.10 -17.69
CA LEU A 132 -7.74 -0.81 -16.42
C LEU A 132 -6.61 -0.16 -15.61
N GLU A 133 -6.93 0.31 -14.40
CA GLU A 133 -5.95 0.86 -13.45
C GLU A 133 -5.75 -0.02 -12.21
N SER A 134 -6.69 -0.93 -11.97
CA SER A 134 -6.67 -1.87 -10.85
C SER A 134 -5.47 -2.82 -11.03
N THR A 135 -4.63 -2.94 -9.99
CA THR A 135 -3.40 -3.75 -10.07
C THR A 135 -3.73 -5.24 -9.94
N THR A 136 -3.23 -6.05 -10.87
CA THR A 136 -3.44 -7.52 -10.92
C THR A 136 -2.22 -8.21 -11.55
N TYR A 137 -2.37 -9.46 -12.00
CA TYR A 137 -1.34 -10.19 -12.75
C TYR A 137 -1.22 -9.74 -14.23
N PRO A 138 -0.05 -9.94 -14.88
CA PRO A 138 0.12 -9.59 -16.29
C PRO A 138 -0.73 -10.51 -17.17
N GLY A 139 -1.51 -9.92 -18.07
CA GLY A 139 -2.50 -10.56 -18.93
C GLY A 139 -3.94 -10.22 -18.58
N THR A 140 -4.23 -9.64 -17.41
CA THR A 140 -5.62 -9.36 -16.98
C THR A 140 -6.39 -8.48 -17.96
N THR A 141 -5.77 -7.44 -18.51
CA THR A 141 -6.43 -6.54 -19.47
C THR A 141 -6.94 -7.29 -20.69
N GLU A 142 -6.12 -8.20 -21.24
CA GLU A 142 -6.49 -8.99 -22.40
C GLU A 142 -7.46 -10.13 -22.01
N GLU A 143 -7.16 -10.86 -20.93
CA GLU A 143 -7.90 -12.05 -20.51
C GLU A 143 -9.31 -11.74 -19.99
N LEU A 144 -9.48 -10.65 -19.23
CA LEU A 144 -10.75 -10.36 -18.57
C LEU A 144 -11.57 -9.28 -19.27
N ILE A 145 -10.97 -8.46 -20.15
CA ILE A 145 -11.69 -7.37 -20.82
C ILE A 145 -11.71 -7.62 -22.32
N GLU A 146 -10.55 -7.76 -22.97
CA GLU A 146 -10.48 -7.90 -24.42
C GLU A 146 -11.23 -9.14 -24.92
N GLN A 147 -10.87 -10.32 -24.40
CA GLN A 147 -11.47 -11.60 -24.79
C GLN A 147 -12.99 -11.63 -24.55
N GLU A 148 -13.44 -11.06 -23.43
CA GLU A 148 -14.84 -11.02 -23.05
C GLU A 148 -15.69 -10.10 -23.95
N LEU A 149 -15.11 -8.99 -24.42
CA LEU A 149 -15.77 -8.10 -25.38
C LEU A 149 -15.69 -8.66 -26.82
N GLU A 150 -14.59 -9.32 -27.19
CA GLU A 150 -14.47 -10.01 -28.48
C GLU A 150 -15.43 -11.20 -28.60
N ALA A 151 -15.69 -11.92 -27.50
CA ALA A 151 -16.64 -13.02 -27.45
C ALA A 151 -18.07 -12.62 -27.84
N ILE A 152 -18.44 -11.34 -27.63
CA ILE A 152 -19.73 -10.78 -28.05
C ILE A 152 -19.65 -10.01 -29.38
N GLY A 153 -18.52 -10.09 -30.08
CA GLY A 153 -18.34 -9.59 -31.44
C GLY A 153 -17.78 -8.17 -31.56
N HIS A 154 -17.37 -7.52 -30.46
CA HIS A 154 -16.70 -6.23 -30.52
C HIS A 154 -15.22 -6.39 -30.85
N LYS A 155 -14.68 -5.51 -31.70
CA LYS A 155 -13.27 -5.51 -32.06
C LYS A 155 -12.50 -4.39 -31.37
N VAL A 156 -11.40 -4.73 -30.69
CA VAL A 156 -10.52 -3.75 -30.08
C VAL A 156 -9.81 -2.90 -31.14
N GLY A 157 -9.64 -1.61 -30.87
CA GLY A 157 -9.09 -0.63 -31.83
C GLY A 157 -10.09 -0.16 -32.91
N GLU A 158 -11.27 -0.78 -32.98
CA GLU A 158 -12.33 -0.41 -33.93
C GLU A 158 -13.62 0.00 -33.20
N ASP A 159 -14.24 -0.95 -32.48
CA ASP A 159 -15.50 -0.75 -31.75
C ASP A 159 -15.29 -0.16 -30.36
N TYR A 160 -14.14 -0.37 -29.75
CA TYR A 160 -13.72 0.19 -28.47
C TYR A 160 -12.19 0.25 -28.41
N PHE A 161 -11.64 0.99 -27.46
CA PHE A 161 -10.20 1.11 -27.25
C PHE A 161 -9.85 0.63 -25.85
N LEU A 162 -8.71 -0.04 -25.68
CA LEU A 162 -8.34 -0.68 -24.43
C LEU A 162 -6.89 -0.40 -24.05
N CYS A 163 -6.71 0.09 -22.82
CA CYS A 163 -5.41 0.37 -22.24
C CYS A 163 -5.30 -0.23 -20.83
N PHE A 164 -4.06 -0.35 -20.36
CA PHE A 164 -3.73 -0.49 -18.95
C PHE A 164 -2.84 0.66 -18.52
N SER A 165 -3.10 1.21 -17.34
CA SER A 165 -2.26 2.23 -16.71
C SER A 165 -2.24 2.01 -15.20
N PRO A 166 -1.16 1.48 -14.61
CA PRO A 166 -1.15 1.18 -13.19
C PRO A 166 -1.18 2.44 -12.34
N GLU A 167 -1.87 2.37 -11.20
CA GLU A 167 -1.71 3.39 -10.16
C GLU A 167 -0.35 3.24 -9.44
N ARG A 168 0.30 4.38 -9.19
CA ARG A 168 1.63 4.53 -8.56
C ARG A 168 1.63 5.55 -7.42
N VAL A 169 0.45 6.02 -7.00
CA VAL A 169 0.26 6.89 -5.83
C VAL A 169 0.85 6.24 -4.58
N ASP A 170 1.62 7.05 -3.85
CA ASP A 170 2.11 6.75 -2.51
C ASP A 170 1.25 7.55 -1.50
N PRO A 171 0.39 6.88 -0.71
CA PRO A 171 -0.54 7.58 0.19
C PRO A 171 0.17 8.55 1.13
N SER A 172 -0.40 9.74 1.35
CA SER A 172 0.18 10.79 2.22
C SER A 172 1.55 11.33 1.78
N ASN A 173 1.92 11.16 0.51
CA ASN A 173 3.12 11.76 -0.06
C ASN A 173 2.86 13.23 -0.43
N GLY A 174 3.37 14.16 0.38
CA GLY A 174 3.21 15.60 0.11
C GLY A 174 3.99 16.13 -1.10
N ARG A 175 4.88 15.33 -1.70
CA ARG A 175 5.71 15.72 -2.86
C ARG A 175 5.15 15.18 -4.17
N PHE A 176 4.63 13.97 -4.17
CA PHE A 176 4.12 13.28 -5.35
C PHE A 176 2.61 13.06 -5.24
N THR A 177 1.86 13.67 -6.16
CA THR A 177 0.41 13.60 -6.28
C THR A 177 0.04 12.84 -7.55
N THR A 178 -1.25 12.57 -7.76
CA THR A 178 -1.77 12.01 -9.02
C THR A 178 -1.32 12.80 -10.24
N PHE A 179 -1.23 14.14 -10.14
CA PHE A 179 -0.84 15.00 -11.25
C PHE A 179 0.63 14.83 -11.65
N ASN A 180 1.58 14.80 -10.71
CA ASN A 180 3.02 14.83 -11.04
C ASN A 180 3.69 13.45 -11.04
N THR A 181 3.01 12.39 -10.59
CA THR A 181 3.52 11.02 -10.63
C THR A 181 3.43 10.49 -12.06
N PRO A 182 4.54 10.03 -12.68
CA PRO A 182 4.49 9.53 -14.05
C PRO A 182 3.57 8.31 -14.19
N LYS A 183 2.60 8.38 -15.11
CA LYS A 183 1.71 7.26 -15.45
C LYS A 183 2.31 6.46 -16.59
N VAL A 184 2.54 5.17 -16.35
CA VAL A 184 2.89 4.21 -17.42
C VAL A 184 1.60 3.84 -18.14
N ILE A 185 1.61 3.74 -19.46
CA ILE A 185 0.41 3.33 -20.22
C ILE A 185 0.76 2.38 -21.37
N GLY A 186 0.03 1.27 -21.46
CA GLY A 186 0.12 0.34 -22.57
C GLY A 186 -1.25 0.16 -23.22
N GLY A 187 -1.35 0.35 -24.54
CA GLY A 187 -2.55 0.08 -25.32
C GLY A 187 -2.46 -1.27 -26.03
N THR A 188 -3.59 -1.99 -26.17
CA THR A 188 -3.64 -3.26 -26.91
C THR A 188 -3.32 -3.10 -28.41
N THR A 189 -3.61 -1.91 -28.96
CA THR A 189 -3.24 -1.51 -30.32
C THR A 189 -2.57 -0.12 -30.33
N GLU A 190 -1.98 0.27 -31.46
CA GLU A 190 -1.36 1.59 -31.62
C GLU A 190 -2.39 2.73 -31.46
N GLU A 191 -3.62 2.54 -31.99
CA GLU A 191 -4.74 3.46 -31.80
C GLU A 191 -5.14 3.59 -30.33
N CYS A 192 -5.20 2.47 -29.59
CA CYS A 192 -5.51 2.50 -28.16
C CYS A 192 -4.46 3.31 -27.40
N LEU A 193 -3.17 3.03 -27.65
CA LEU A 193 -2.07 3.74 -27.00
C LEU A 193 -2.11 5.24 -27.30
N LYS A 194 -2.39 5.63 -28.56
CA LYS A 194 -2.53 7.05 -28.95
C LYS A 194 -3.65 7.76 -28.18
N LEU A 195 -4.82 7.14 -28.07
CA LEU A 195 -5.95 7.71 -27.32
C LEU A 195 -5.67 7.77 -25.82
N GLY A 196 -5.10 6.71 -25.24
CA GLY A 196 -4.68 6.67 -23.84
C GLY A 196 -3.68 7.78 -23.53
N VAL A 197 -2.62 7.92 -24.32
CA VAL A 197 -1.62 8.99 -24.16
C VAL A 197 -2.28 10.37 -24.30
N ALA A 198 -3.13 10.56 -25.30
CA ALA A 198 -3.82 11.83 -25.51
C ALA A 198 -4.73 12.22 -24.34
N LEU A 199 -5.42 11.25 -23.73
CA LEU A 199 -6.29 11.46 -22.58
C LEU A 199 -5.48 11.76 -21.31
N TYR A 200 -4.59 10.85 -20.92
CA TYR A 200 -3.84 10.98 -19.67
C TYR A 200 -2.96 12.23 -19.65
N SER A 201 -2.39 12.64 -20.78
CA SER A 201 -1.60 13.89 -20.88
C SER A 201 -2.41 15.17 -20.60
N LYS A 202 -3.75 15.10 -20.47
CA LYS A 202 -4.58 16.24 -20.09
C LYS A 202 -4.66 16.45 -18.58
N TYR A 203 -4.37 15.42 -17.77
CA TYR A 203 -4.53 15.46 -16.32
C TYR A 203 -3.38 14.85 -15.52
N VAL A 204 -2.36 14.31 -16.18
CA VAL A 204 -1.07 14.03 -15.54
C VAL A 204 0.07 14.73 -16.29
N GLN A 205 1.12 15.07 -15.56
CA GLN A 205 2.28 15.81 -16.04
C GLN A 205 3.16 14.98 -16.98
N THR A 206 3.29 13.67 -16.73
CA THR A 206 4.17 12.79 -17.50
C THR A 206 3.49 11.47 -17.77
N VAL A 207 3.37 11.14 -19.05
CA VAL A 207 2.88 9.85 -19.53
C VAL A 207 4.04 9.08 -20.15
N VAL A 208 4.21 7.82 -19.75
CA VAL A 208 5.27 6.93 -20.20
C VAL A 208 4.65 5.79 -21.01
N PRO A 209 4.56 5.93 -22.34
CA PRO A 209 4.01 4.88 -23.18
C PRO A 209 4.93 3.66 -23.22
N VAL A 210 4.34 2.47 -23.17
CA VAL A 210 5.01 1.19 -23.38
C VAL A 210 4.35 0.40 -24.51
N SER A 211 4.97 -0.71 -24.92
CA SER A 211 4.59 -1.42 -26.14
C SER A 211 3.23 -2.12 -26.09
N ASN A 212 2.74 -2.52 -24.92
CA ASN A 212 1.45 -3.20 -24.74
C ASN A 212 1.01 -3.20 -23.26
N PRO A 213 -0.24 -3.60 -22.93
CA PRO A 213 -0.73 -3.63 -21.55
C PRO A 213 0.10 -4.53 -20.64
N LYS A 214 0.53 -5.71 -21.11
CA LYS A 214 1.34 -6.66 -20.30
C LYS A 214 2.64 -6.06 -19.77
N VAL A 215 3.31 -5.21 -20.56
CA VAL A 215 4.51 -4.50 -20.09
C VAL A 215 4.16 -3.50 -18.99
N ALA A 216 3.04 -2.79 -19.13
CA ALA A 216 2.57 -1.86 -18.11
C ALA A 216 2.12 -2.58 -16.81
N GLU A 217 1.37 -3.68 -16.92
CA GLU A 217 0.97 -4.55 -15.80
C GLU A 217 2.20 -5.10 -15.07
N MET A 218 3.14 -5.69 -15.81
CA MET A 218 4.37 -6.25 -15.25
C MET A 218 5.25 -5.19 -14.58
N SER A 219 5.29 -3.95 -15.11
CA SER A 219 6.08 -2.87 -14.52
C SER A 219 5.67 -2.58 -13.08
N LYS A 220 4.37 -2.58 -12.79
CA LYS A 220 3.82 -2.33 -11.45
C LYS A 220 4.19 -3.46 -10.48
N LEU A 221 4.02 -4.70 -10.91
CA LEU A 221 4.39 -5.86 -10.08
C LEU A 221 5.89 -5.92 -9.83
N LEU A 222 6.70 -5.56 -10.83
CA LEU A 222 8.15 -5.49 -10.68
C LEU A 222 8.56 -4.44 -9.64
N GLU A 223 7.97 -3.24 -9.65
CA GLU A 223 8.23 -2.18 -8.66
C GLU A 223 8.01 -2.68 -7.22
N ASN A 224 6.85 -3.30 -6.96
CA ASN A 224 6.47 -3.75 -5.63
C ASN A 224 7.19 -5.04 -5.21
N THR A 225 7.41 -5.97 -6.14
CA THR A 225 8.24 -7.18 -5.90
C THR A 225 9.67 -6.79 -5.55
N PHE A 226 10.26 -5.87 -6.30
CA PHE A 226 11.60 -5.35 -6.02
C PHE A 226 11.68 -4.75 -4.62
N ARG A 227 10.69 -3.95 -4.21
CA ARG A 227 10.63 -3.39 -2.84
C ARG A 227 10.48 -4.47 -1.77
N SER A 228 9.58 -5.44 -1.96
CA SER A 228 9.36 -6.54 -0.99
C SER A 228 10.63 -7.38 -0.78
N VAL A 229 11.29 -7.76 -1.87
CA VAL A 229 12.56 -8.51 -1.86
C VAL A 229 13.65 -7.76 -1.12
N ASN A 230 13.86 -6.48 -1.43
CA ASN A 230 14.95 -5.76 -0.80
C ASN A 230 14.69 -5.55 0.69
N ILE A 231 13.44 -5.30 1.11
CA ILE A 231 13.07 -5.27 2.53
C ILE A 231 13.37 -6.61 3.20
N ALA A 232 12.98 -7.73 2.58
CA ALA A 232 13.27 -9.07 3.10
C ALA A 232 14.77 -9.30 3.26
N PHE A 233 15.57 -8.91 2.26
CA PHE A 233 17.01 -9.01 2.33
C PHE A 233 17.56 -8.23 3.53
N VAL A 234 17.14 -6.97 3.74
CA VAL A 234 17.66 -6.19 4.88
C VAL A 234 17.15 -6.72 6.23
N ASN A 235 15.94 -7.28 6.27
CA ASN A 235 15.42 -7.98 7.43
C ASN A 235 16.26 -9.22 7.80
N GLU A 236 16.62 -10.04 6.82
CA GLU A 236 17.53 -11.17 7.01
C GLU A 236 18.92 -10.70 7.48
N MET A 237 19.45 -9.64 6.86
CA MET A 237 20.71 -9.02 7.30
C MET A 237 20.62 -8.51 8.73
N ALA A 238 19.50 -7.93 9.16
CA ALA A 238 19.29 -7.50 10.53
C ALA A 238 19.36 -8.69 11.50
N MET A 239 18.67 -9.80 11.20
CA MET A 239 18.72 -11.01 12.02
C MET A 239 20.13 -11.61 12.11
N MET A 240 20.90 -11.53 11.02
CA MET A 240 22.30 -12.00 10.99
C MET A 240 23.22 -11.08 11.79
N CYS A 241 23.14 -9.77 11.57
CA CYS A 241 23.92 -8.76 12.30
C CYS A 241 23.66 -8.81 13.80
N ASP A 242 22.41 -9.07 14.22
CA ASP A 242 22.03 -9.28 15.61
C ASP A 242 22.83 -10.42 16.27
N ARG A 243 23.03 -11.54 15.56
CA ARG A 243 23.82 -12.68 16.04
C ARG A 243 25.32 -12.41 16.04
N MET A 244 25.78 -11.52 15.16
CA MET A 244 27.19 -11.15 15.04
C MET A 244 27.60 -10.03 15.99
N GLY A 245 26.65 -9.40 16.69
CA GLY A 245 26.92 -8.22 17.51
C GLY A 245 27.26 -6.97 16.69
N ILE A 246 26.71 -6.86 15.48
CA ILE A 246 26.91 -5.72 14.56
C ILE A 246 25.62 -4.92 14.48
N ASP A 247 25.70 -3.60 14.47
CA ASP A 247 24.55 -2.72 14.24
C ASP A 247 24.24 -2.60 12.75
N ILE A 248 23.17 -3.26 12.29
CA ILE A 248 22.75 -3.20 10.88
C ILE A 248 22.42 -1.77 10.42
N TRP A 249 21.95 -0.90 11.31
CA TRP A 249 21.55 0.46 10.93
C TRP A 249 22.78 1.29 10.57
N GLU A 250 23.84 1.20 11.37
CA GLU A 250 25.14 1.81 11.06
C GLU A 250 25.72 1.25 9.77
N VAL A 251 25.63 -0.07 9.55
CA VAL A 251 26.09 -0.71 8.31
C VAL A 251 25.35 -0.16 7.09
N ILE A 252 24.03 0.00 7.16
CA ILE A 252 23.23 0.57 6.06
C ILE A 252 23.63 2.02 5.81
N ASP A 253 23.77 2.84 6.87
CA ASP A 253 24.16 4.24 6.76
C ASP A 253 25.56 4.38 6.12
N ALA A 254 26.51 3.54 6.52
CA ALA A 254 27.84 3.48 5.94
C ALA A 254 27.80 3.05 4.46
N ALA A 255 27.02 2.01 4.12
CA ALA A 255 26.86 1.56 2.74
C ALA A 255 26.16 2.60 1.85
N ALA A 256 25.20 3.36 2.39
CA ALA A 256 24.48 4.42 1.71
C ALA A 256 25.37 5.62 1.32
N THR A 257 26.56 5.75 1.90
CA THR A 257 27.54 6.76 1.46
C THR A 257 28.08 6.49 0.05
N LYS A 258 27.95 5.26 -0.46
CA LYS A 258 28.36 4.92 -1.81
C LYS A 258 27.36 5.52 -2.82
N PRO A 259 27.80 6.39 -3.75
CA PRO A 259 26.89 7.15 -4.60
C PRO A 259 26.24 6.35 -5.74
N PHE A 260 26.54 5.05 -5.87
CA PHE A 260 26.00 4.19 -6.92
C PHE A 260 25.91 2.73 -6.46
N GLY A 261 24.93 2.00 -7.02
CA GLY A 261 24.79 0.56 -6.85
C GLY A 261 24.32 0.10 -5.46
N PHE A 262 23.99 1.03 -4.56
CA PHE A 262 23.34 0.73 -3.29
C PHE A 262 22.19 1.71 -3.08
N MET A 263 20.98 1.18 -3.01
CA MET A 263 19.79 1.94 -2.64
C MET A 263 19.34 1.41 -1.29
N PRO A 264 19.35 2.23 -0.23
CA PRO A 264 19.09 1.75 1.11
C PRO A 264 17.62 1.33 1.27
N PHE A 265 17.45 0.14 1.83
CA PHE A 265 16.22 -0.33 2.45
C PHE A 265 16.52 -0.54 3.93
N TYR A 266 15.48 -0.55 4.75
CA TYR A 266 15.63 -0.58 6.20
C TYR A 266 14.83 -1.75 6.77
N PRO A 267 15.37 -2.43 7.81
CA PRO A 267 14.63 -3.49 8.46
C PRO A 267 13.43 -2.93 9.23
N GLY A 268 12.48 -3.79 9.57
CA GLY A 268 11.27 -3.40 10.29
C GLY A 268 10.58 -4.55 11.01
N PRO A 269 9.43 -4.29 11.66
CA PRO A 269 8.64 -5.33 12.32
C PRO A 269 7.90 -6.24 11.33
N GLY A 270 7.99 -5.96 10.03
CA GLY A 270 7.28 -6.62 8.94
C GLY A 270 6.87 -5.61 7.87
N ILE A 271 6.17 -6.10 6.85
CA ILE A 271 5.59 -5.29 5.79
C ILE A 271 4.08 -5.21 6.02
N GLY A 272 3.48 -4.06 5.71
CA GLY A 272 2.02 -3.93 5.67
C GLY A 272 1.54 -3.01 4.57
N GLY A 273 0.24 -2.71 4.61
CA GLY A 273 -0.50 -2.10 3.50
C GLY A 273 -0.82 -3.13 2.42
N HIS A 274 -1.61 -2.76 1.41
CA HIS A 274 -2.04 -3.73 0.39
C HIS A 274 -0.99 -4.05 -0.66
N CYS A 275 -0.25 -3.06 -1.15
CA CYS A 275 0.52 -3.26 -2.38
C CYS A 275 1.73 -4.19 -2.22
N ILE A 276 2.51 -4.03 -1.15
CA ILE A 276 3.80 -4.76 -1.02
C ILE A 276 3.59 -6.22 -0.60
N PRO A 277 2.64 -6.58 0.27
CA PRO A 277 2.33 -7.98 0.59
C PRO A 277 1.57 -8.72 -0.52
N LEU A 278 0.66 -8.06 -1.25
CA LEU A 278 -0.22 -8.75 -2.21
C LEU A 278 0.39 -8.85 -3.61
N ASP A 279 0.96 -7.77 -4.15
CA ASP A 279 1.38 -7.72 -5.56
C ASP A 279 2.41 -8.81 -5.96
N PRO A 280 3.43 -9.13 -5.13
CA PRO A 280 4.35 -10.22 -5.44
C PRO A 280 3.63 -11.58 -5.54
N MET A 281 2.53 -11.76 -4.81
CA MET A 281 1.73 -12.99 -4.85
C MET A 281 0.95 -13.12 -6.16
N TYR A 282 0.46 -12.02 -6.76
CA TYR A 282 -0.10 -12.07 -8.12
C TYR A 282 0.91 -12.59 -9.14
N LEU A 283 2.15 -12.11 -9.04
CA LEU A 283 3.22 -12.54 -9.94
C LEU A 283 3.60 -14.00 -9.71
N SER A 284 3.74 -14.42 -8.45
CA SER A 284 4.00 -15.81 -8.08
C SER A 284 2.89 -16.74 -8.58
N TRP A 285 1.63 -16.37 -8.39
CA TRP A 285 0.47 -17.11 -8.87
C TRP A 285 0.48 -17.25 -10.39
N LYS A 286 0.65 -16.15 -11.15
CA LYS A 286 0.65 -16.18 -12.61
C LYS A 286 1.81 -17.00 -13.17
N ALA A 287 2.98 -16.93 -12.52
CA ALA A 287 4.16 -17.68 -12.93
C ALA A 287 3.97 -19.21 -12.86
N LYS A 288 3.17 -19.71 -11.89
CA LYS A 288 2.82 -21.14 -11.80
C LYS A 288 2.14 -21.66 -13.07
N GLY A 289 1.32 -20.83 -13.71
CA GLY A 289 0.69 -21.13 -15.00
C GLY A 289 1.70 -21.37 -16.14
N PHE A 290 2.90 -20.81 -16.03
CA PHE A 290 4.03 -21.02 -16.95
C PHE A 290 5.02 -22.07 -16.44
N ARG A 291 4.65 -22.86 -15.42
CA ARG A 291 5.51 -23.83 -14.73
C ARG A 291 6.80 -23.21 -14.17
N PHE A 292 6.74 -21.92 -13.82
CA PHE A 292 7.82 -21.20 -13.16
C PHE A 292 7.45 -20.94 -11.70
N TYR A 293 8.28 -21.40 -10.79
CA TYR A 293 8.07 -21.29 -9.34
C TYR A 293 9.15 -20.38 -8.77
N SER A 294 8.79 -19.15 -8.40
CA SER A 294 9.75 -18.14 -7.98
C SER A 294 10.16 -18.33 -6.52
N GLN A 295 11.23 -19.09 -6.28
CA GLN A 295 11.79 -19.29 -4.95
C GLN A 295 12.17 -17.98 -4.27
N PHE A 296 12.56 -16.97 -5.05
CA PHE A 296 13.01 -15.68 -4.52
C PHE A 296 11.85 -14.84 -3.97
N ILE A 297 10.69 -14.86 -4.63
CA ILE A 297 9.48 -14.20 -4.12
C ILE A 297 8.99 -14.92 -2.86
N GLU A 298 8.95 -16.25 -2.88
CA GLU A 298 8.53 -17.06 -1.74
C GLU A 298 9.45 -16.86 -0.52
N LEU A 299 10.77 -16.82 -0.72
CA LEU A 299 11.74 -16.54 0.34
C LEU A 299 11.55 -15.13 0.90
N ALA A 300 11.40 -14.13 0.03
CA ALA A 300 11.19 -12.75 0.48
C ALA A 300 9.91 -12.63 1.33
N GLN A 301 8.82 -13.24 0.88
CA GLN A 301 7.57 -13.28 1.61
C GLN A 301 7.74 -13.97 2.96
N ASN A 302 8.34 -15.15 2.98
CA ASN A 302 8.59 -15.90 4.21
C ASN A 302 9.44 -15.09 5.22
N THR A 303 10.52 -14.46 4.79
CA THR A 303 11.35 -13.63 5.68
C THR A 303 10.55 -12.46 6.24
N ASN A 304 9.77 -11.76 5.41
CA ASN A 304 8.97 -10.62 5.85
C ASN A 304 7.85 -11.03 6.84
N ASP A 305 7.16 -12.14 6.57
CA ASP A 305 6.09 -12.68 7.44
C ASP A 305 6.63 -13.20 8.78
N ASN A 306 7.92 -13.54 8.85
CA ASN A 306 8.56 -13.97 10.08
C ASN A 306 9.08 -12.80 10.95
N MET A 307 9.07 -11.56 10.46
CA MET A 307 9.54 -10.42 11.25
C MET A 307 8.72 -10.15 12.53
N PRO A 308 7.37 -10.28 12.54
CA PRO A 308 6.60 -10.23 13.78
C PRO A 308 7.08 -11.23 14.85
N TYR A 309 7.42 -12.46 14.45
CA TYR A 309 7.99 -13.47 15.35
C TYR A 309 9.39 -13.10 15.83
N TYR A 310 10.21 -12.50 14.97
CA TYR A 310 11.52 -11.99 15.39
C TYR A 310 11.38 -10.85 16.43
N VAL A 311 10.43 -9.92 16.24
CA VAL A 311 10.14 -8.84 17.21
C VAL A 311 9.72 -9.40 18.57
N THR A 312 8.80 -10.37 18.60
CA THR A 312 8.31 -10.97 19.85
C THR A 312 9.42 -11.75 20.57
N ASN A 313 10.22 -12.53 19.82
CA ASN A 313 11.37 -13.25 20.36
C ASN A 313 12.44 -12.30 20.92
N LYS A 314 12.75 -11.21 20.20
CA LYS A 314 13.71 -10.22 20.67
C LYS A 314 13.22 -9.48 21.92
N THR A 315 11.92 -9.21 21.99
CA THR A 315 11.29 -8.67 23.21
C THR A 315 11.42 -9.64 24.38
N ALA A 316 11.28 -10.95 24.14
CA ALA A 316 11.51 -11.96 25.18
C ALA A 316 12.97 -11.95 25.67
N THR A 317 13.95 -11.85 24.76
CA THR A 317 15.36 -11.70 25.13
C THR A 317 15.60 -10.45 25.97
N ILE A 318 15.01 -9.30 25.60
CA ILE A 318 15.10 -8.07 26.38
C ILE A 318 14.50 -8.25 27.78
N LEU A 319 13.28 -8.80 27.88
CA LEU A 319 12.64 -9.03 29.18
C LEU A 319 13.46 -9.94 30.10
N ASN A 320 14.20 -10.91 29.55
CA ASN A 320 15.07 -11.79 30.32
C ASN A 320 16.21 -11.02 31.02
N GLU A 321 16.71 -9.93 30.45
CA GLU A 321 17.70 -9.05 31.10
C GLU A 321 17.15 -8.42 32.40
N TYR A 322 15.82 -8.30 32.49
CA TYR A 322 15.11 -7.78 33.65
C TYR A 322 14.48 -8.89 34.50
N ALA A 323 14.88 -10.15 34.27
CA ALA A 323 14.32 -11.34 34.92
C ALA A 323 12.79 -11.48 34.78
N LYS A 324 12.25 -11.03 33.64
CA LYS A 324 10.82 -11.14 33.28
C LYS A 324 10.63 -12.08 32.10
N SER A 325 9.47 -12.72 32.04
CA SER A 325 9.02 -13.51 30.90
C SER A 325 7.95 -12.78 30.12
N VAL A 326 7.77 -13.08 28.82
CA VAL A 326 6.63 -12.52 28.04
C VAL A 326 5.29 -12.78 28.73
N ARG A 327 5.06 -14.02 29.19
CA ARG A 327 3.84 -14.39 29.91
C ARG A 327 3.69 -13.54 31.16
N LYS A 328 2.51 -12.91 31.33
CA LYS A 328 2.14 -11.96 32.38
C LYS A 328 2.89 -10.61 32.38
N SER A 329 3.79 -10.36 31.43
CA SER A 329 4.36 -9.01 31.28
C SER A 329 3.31 -8.07 30.68
N ASN A 330 3.33 -6.82 31.14
CA ASN A 330 2.58 -5.71 30.57
C ASN A 330 3.40 -5.13 29.42
N ILE A 331 2.91 -5.26 28.18
CA ILE A 331 3.59 -4.78 26.98
C ILE A 331 2.75 -3.68 26.34
N LEU A 332 3.38 -2.53 26.08
CA LEU A 332 2.78 -1.45 25.29
C LEU A 332 3.31 -1.49 23.87
N LEU A 333 2.43 -1.63 22.89
CA LEU A 333 2.76 -1.39 21.48
C LEU A 333 2.60 0.11 21.17
N LEU A 334 3.66 0.75 20.69
CA LEU A 334 3.62 2.12 20.20
C LEU A 334 3.50 2.14 18.68
N GLY A 335 2.39 2.69 18.20
CA GLY A 335 1.97 2.64 16.81
C GLY A 335 1.37 1.29 16.43
N MET A 336 0.36 1.32 15.58
CA MET A 336 -0.32 0.15 15.01
C MET A 336 -0.51 0.28 13.50
N ALA A 337 -0.56 1.48 12.94
CA ALA A 337 -0.68 1.67 11.49
C ALA A 337 0.51 1.11 10.73
N TYR A 338 0.31 0.60 9.50
CA TYR A 338 1.41 0.00 8.74
C TYR A 338 2.44 1.06 8.26
N LYS A 339 2.03 2.33 8.19
CA LYS A 339 2.84 3.47 7.76
C LYS A 339 2.68 4.63 8.78
N PRO A 340 3.73 5.43 9.01
CA PRO A 340 3.65 6.57 9.89
C PRO A 340 2.60 7.61 9.47
N ASN A 341 1.91 8.15 10.46
CA ASN A 341 1.00 9.30 10.36
C ASN A 341 -0.29 9.07 9.56
N ILE A 342 -0.74 7.82 9.46
CA ILE A 342 -2.04 7.45 8.91
C ILE A 342 -2.74 6.50 9.88
N ALA A 343 -4.05 6.33 9.73
CA ALA A 343 -4.88 5.43 10.55
C ALA A 343 -5.02 4.01 9.98
N ASP A 344 -4.32 3.71 8.88
CA ASP A 344 -4.54 2.49 8.11
C ASP A 344 -3.84 1.28 8.73
N LEU A 345 -4.64 0.32 9.18
CA LEU A 345 -4.20 -0.91 9.83
C LEU A 345 -4.14 -2.12 8.89
N ARG A 346 -4.53 -1.96 7.61
CA ARG A 346 -4.66 -3.10 6.68
C ARG A 346 -3.29 -3.76 6.48
N GLU A 347 -3.24 -5.07 6.66
CA GLU A 347 -2.02 -5.89 6.66
C GLU A 347 -0.92 -5.38 7.60
N SER A 348 -1.24 -4.61 8.65
CA SER A 348 -0.21 -4.04 9.51
C SER A 348 0.53 -5.14 10.31
N PRO A 349 1.87 -5.12 10.37
CA PRO A 349 2.62 -6.06 11.22
C PRO A 349 2.33 -5.87 12.70
N GLY A 350 1.83 -4.69 13.12
CA GLY A 350 1.42 -4.44 14.50
C GLY A 350 0.27 -5.34 14.96
N LEU A 351 -0.64 -5.70 14.04
CA LEU A 351 -1.73 -6.62 14.32
C LEU A 351 -1.18 -8.01 14.66
N GLU A 352 -0.29 -8.55 13.83
CA GLU A 352 0.30 -9.87 14.09
C GLU A 352 1.16 -9.87 15.36
N VAL A 353 1.96 -8.82 15.60
CA VAL A 353 2.74 -8.67 16.84
C VAL A 353 1.83 -8.65 18.08
N TYR A 354 0.69 -7.96 18.03
CA TYR A 354 -0.30 -7.96 19.11
C TYR A 354 -0.80 -9.37 19.40
N GLU A 355 -1.22 -10.10 18.36
CA GLU A 355 -1.74 -11.47 18.51
C GLU A 355 -0.70 -12.42 19.09
N LEU A 356 0.54 -12.37 18.60
CA LEU A 356 1.64 -13.20 19.10
C LEU A 356 1.94 -12.95 20.58
N PHE A 357 1.91 -11.70 21.04
CA PHE A 357 2.07 -11.40 22.46
C PHE A 357 0.87 -11.87 23.30
N LYS A 358 -0.36 -11.72 22.80
CA LYS A 358 -1.57 -12.21 23.46
C LYS A 358 -1.55 -13.74 23.60
N GLU A 359 -1.19 -14.46 22.55
CA GLU A 359 -1.03 -15.92 22.53
C GLU A 359 0.07 -16.38 23.50
N ALA A 360 1.18 -15.63 23.59
CA ALA A 360 2.24 -15.87 24.58
C ALA A 360 1.82 -15.54 26.03
N GLY A 361 0.62 -15.02 26.24
CA GLY A 361 0.03 -14.74 27.55
C GLY A 361 0.49 -13.43 28.18
N ALA A 362 0.92 -12.45 27.38
CA ALA A 362 1.19 -11.08 27.84
C ALA A 362 -0.11 -10.27 28.03
N ASN A 363 -0.04 -9.24 28.87
CA ASN A 363 -1.05 -8.19 28.93
C ASN A 363 -0.67 -7.10 27.95
N VAL A 364 -1.32 -7.08 26.79
CA VAL A 364 -0.96 -6.18 25.69
C VAL A 364 -1.94 -5.03 25.61
N GLU A 365 -1.42 -3.81 25.60
CA GLU A 365 -2.15 -2.60 25.23
C GLU A 365 -1.40 -1.92 24.09
N TYR A 366 -2.07 -1.04 23.35
CA TYR A 366 -1.41 -0.25 22.31
C TYR A 366 -1.80 1.22 22.41
N TYR A 367 -0.90 2.08 21.96
CA TYR A 367 -1.16 3.49 21.70
C TYR A 367 -0.81 3.81 20.25
N ASP A 368 -1.80 4.25 19.49
CA ASP A 368 -1.62 4.87 18.18
C ASP A 368 -2.42 6.19 18.14
N PRO A 369 -1.81 7.33 17.74
CA PRO A 369 -2.49 8.63 17.69
C PRO A 369 -3.47 8.79 16.51
N TYR A 370 -3.48 7.86 15.56
CA TYR A 370 -4.32 7.91 14.36
C TYR A 370 -5.29 6.74 14.27
N ALA A 371 -4.91 5.55 14.75
CA ALA A 371 -5.75 4.36 14.73
C ALA A 371 -6.38 4.09 16.11
N ASP A 372 -7.68 4.36 16.23
CA ASP A 372 -8.39 4.28 17.53
C ASP A 372 -8.80 2.86 17.94
N THR A 373 -9.13 2.01 16.97
CA THR A 373 -9.61 0.64 17.23
C THR A 373 -9.21 -0.35 16.13
N PHE A 374 -9.12 -1.63 16.51
CA PHE A 374 -9.11 -2.76 15.58
C PHE A 374 -9.88 -3.96 16.16
N ARG A 375 -10.14 -4.97 15.33
CA ARG A 375 -10.69 -6.25 15.78
C ARG A 375 -9.59 -7.31 15.84
N ASP A 376 -9.43 -7.93 17.01
CA ASP A 376 -8.48 -9.04 17.18
C ASP A 376 -8.97 -10.34 16.53
N LYS A 377 -8.11 -11.35 16.47
CA LYS A 377 -8.43 -12.69 15.92
C LYS A 377 -9.59 -13.39 16.64
N HIS A 378 -9.96 -12.93 17.84
CA HIS A 378 -11.09 -13.44 18.61
C HIS A 378 -12.39 -12.63 18.42
N GLY A 379 -12.35 -11.60 17.56
CA GLY A 379 -13.49 -10.73 17.27
C GLY A 379 -13.76 -9.64 18.30
N SER A 380 -12.88 -9.47 19.30
CA SER A 380 -12.99 -8.40 20.29
C SER A 380 -12.46 -7.09 19.71
N THR A 381 -13.13 -5.98 20.07
CA THR A 381 -12.65 -4.65 19.68
C THR A 381 -11.60 -4.18 20.68
N VAL A 382 -10.39 -3.90 20.21
CA VAL A 382 -9.27 -3.41 21.02
C VAL A 382 -9.11 -1.92 20.78
N HIS A 383 -9.12 -1.15 21.86
CA HIS A 383 -9.05 0.32 21.83
C HIS A 383 -7.64 0.82 22.12
N SER A 384 -7.21 1.85 21.39
CA SER A 384 -6.01 2.62 21.68
C SER A 384 -6.12 3.22 23.07
N VAL A 385 -5.08 3.07 23.90
CA VAL A 385 -5.04 3.72 25.22
C VAL A 385 -4.85 5.23 25.06
N LYS A 386 -5.04 6.00 26.13
CA LYS A 386 -4.67 7.42 26.10
C LYS A 386 -3.16 7.58 26.20
N TYR A 387 -2.63 8.62 25.56
CA TYR A 387 -1.24 9.03 25.78
C TYR A 387 -1.07 9.47 27.24
N ASP A 388 -0.31 8.71 28.01
CA ASP A 388 -0.08 8.95 29.43
C ASP A 388 1.31 8.45 29.82
N PRO A 389 2.33 9.32 29.81
CA PRO A 389 3.69 8.96 30.19
C PRO A 389 3.82 8.37 31.59
N GLU A 390 2.96 8.75 32.54
CA GLU A 390 2.98 8.18 33.90
C GLU A 390 2.46 6.74 33.90
N LYS A 391 1.38 6.45 33.15
CA LYS A 391 0.94 5.07 32.91
C LYS A 391 2.03 4.28 32.19
N PHE A 392 2.75 4.89 31.24
CA PHE A 392 3.75 4.20 30.44
C PHE A 392 4.91 3.64 31.29
N LYS A 393 5.22 4.25 32.44
CA LYS A 393 6.21 3.72 33.42
C LYS A 393 5.83 2.37 34.03
N SER A 394 4.55 1.97 33.96
CA SER A 394 4.07 0.72 34.54
C SER A 394 4.22 -0.50 33.63
N TYR A 395 4.56 -0.31 32.35
CA TYR A 395 4.82 -1.43 31.44
C TYR A 395 6.18 -2.05 31.72
N ASP A 396 6.28 -3.35 31.43
CA ASP A 396 7.51 -4.11 31.55
C ASP A 396 8.41 -3.93 30.32
N CYS A 397 7.81 -3.67 29.16
CA CYS A 397 8.50 -3.33 27.92
C CYS A 397 7.57 -2.55 26.99
N ILE A 398 8.16 -1.62 26.24
CA ILE A 398 7.51 -0.87 25.17
C ILE A 398 8.07 -1.36 23.82
N VAL A 399 7.22 -1.65 22.85
CA VAL A 399 7.64 -2.08 21.51
C VAL A 399 7.15 -1.05 20.50
N LEU A 400 8.06 -0.34 19.86
CA LEU A 400 7.71 0.61 18.80
C LEU A 400 7.53 -0.13 17.49
N ILE A 401 6.33 -0.13 16.93
CA ILE A 401 5.99 -0.72 15.62
C ILE A 401 6.03 0.34 14.52
N THR A 402 5.49 1.53 14.81
CA THR A 402 5.33 2.59 13.81
C THR A 402 5.80 3.93 14.34
N ASN A 403 6.73 4.54 13.61
CA ASN A 403 7.41 5.78 14.00
C ASN A 403 6.63 7.04 13.61
N HIS A 404 5.47 7.26 14.24
CA HIS A 404 4.68 8.48 14.07
C HIS A 404 5.44 9.73 14.56
N LYS A 405 5.31 10.83 13.82
CA LYS A 405 6.00 12.09 14.15
C LYS A 405 5.51 12.74 15.44
N ASN A 406 4.28 12.44 15.85
CA ASN A 406 3.63 13.07 17.02
C ASN A 406 3.95 12.34 18.33
N LEU A 407 4.83 11.33 18.30
CA LEU A 407 5.31 10.68 19.52
C LEU A 407 6.44 11.51 20.13
N GLU A 408 6.33 11.83 21.42
CA GLU A 408 7.37 12.51 22.18
C GLU A 408 8.46 11.49 22.58
N TYR A 409 9.36 11.18 21.64
CA TYR A 409 10.40 10.16 21.79
C TYR A 409 11.36 10.43 22.95
N ASP A 410 11.69 11.70 23.21
CA ASP A 410 12.49 12.14 24.35
C ASP A 410 11.81 11.80 25.67
N VAL A 411 10.51 12.10 25.79
CA VAL A 411 9.70 11.79 26.97
C VAL A 411 9.67 10.28 27.19
N ILE A 412 9.35 9.50 26.15
CA ILE A 412 9.30 8.03 26.23
C ILE A 412 10.65 7.43 26.60
N ALA A 413 11.75 7.91 25.99
CA ALA A 413 13.10 7.46 26.30
C ALA A 413 13.48 7.76 27.76
N SER A 414 13.04 8.89 28.31
CA SER A 414 13.32 9.30 29.69
C SER A 414 12.59 8.50 30.76
N LEU A 415 11.60 7.67 30.39
CA LEU A 415 10.82 6.87 31.35
C LEU A 415 11.64 5.76 32.02
N GLY A 416 12.75 5.33 31.41
CA GLY A 416 13.58 4.23 31.90
C GLY A 416 12.95 2.84 31.73
N VAL A 417 11.85 2.73 30.99
CA VAL A 417 11.21 1.46 30.63
C VAL A 417 11.94 0.86 29.43
N PRO A 418 12.24 -0.45 29.41
CA PRO A 418 12.86 -1.09 28.24
C PRO A 418 12.05 -0.84 26.97
N VAL A 419 12.72 -0.39 25.90
CA VAL A 419 12.10 -0.15 24.59
C VAL A 419 12.74 -1.06 23.55
N LEU A 420 11.94 -1.79 22.79
CA LEU A 420 12.36 -2.37 21.51
C LEU A 420 11.93 -1.45 20.36
N ASP A 421 12.92 -0.80 19.75
CA ASP A 421 12.77 0.04 18.57
C ASP A 421 12.90 -0.77 17.28
N THR A 422 11.78 -0.95 16.56
CA THR A 422 11.78 -1.66 15.27
C THR A 422 11.99 -0.74 14.07
N ARG A 423 12.16 0.57 14.27
CA ARG A 423 12.18 1.60 13.22
C ARG A 423 13.37 2.58 13.32
N ASN A 424 14.27 2.37 14.28
CA ASN A 424 15.40 3.26 14.59
C ASN A 424 14.97 4.71 14.85
N ALA A 425 13.79 4.89 15.46
CA ALA A 425 13.25 6.19 15.81
C ALA A 425 13.94 6.82 17.05
N PHE A 426 14.54 5.99 17.91
CA PHE A 426 15.24 6.42 19.12
C PHE A 426 16.75 6.61 18.93
N LYS A 427 17.24 6.70 17.69
CA LYS A 427 18.69 6.80 17.37
C LYS A 427 19.44 7.92 18.09
N ASP A 428 18.74 9.02 18.42
CA ASP A 428 19.30 10.18 19.10
C ASP A 428 19.30 10.04 20.65
N TYR A 429 18.81 8.90 21.16
CA TYR A 429 18.73 8.56 22.59
C TYR A 429 19.45 7.23 22.88
N PRO A 430 20.80 7.18 22.84
CA PRO A 430 21.59 5.97 23.05
C PRO A 430 21.64 5.56 24.54
N LEU A 431 20.48 5.24 25.09
CA LEU A 431 20.30 4.83 26.49
C LEU A 431 20.33 3.29 26.60
N PRO A 432 20.82 2.72 27.71
CA PRO A 432 21.04 1.28 27.83
C PRO A 432 19.76 0.43 27.80
N HIS A 433 18.60 1.03 28.10
CA HIS A 433 17.29 0.39 28.03
C HIS A 433 16.60 0.54 26.65
N ILE A 434 17.25 1.20 25.69
CA ILE A 434 16.75 1.33 24.31
C ILE A 434 17.46 0.30 23.44
N TYR A 435 16.72 -0.73 23.06
CA TYR A 435 17.15 -1.80 22.17
C TYR A 435 16.58 -1.55 20.78
N LYS A 436 17.23 -2.07 19.73
CA LYS A 436 16.71 -1.99 18.36
C LYS A 436 16.86 -3.31 17.61
N ILE A 437 16.00 -3.53 16.62
CA ILE A 437 16.14 -4.69 15.73
C ILE A 437 17.47 -4.62 14.97
N GLY A 438 18.11 -5.78 14.77
CA GLY A 438 19.40 -5.86 14.11
C GLY A 438 20.60 -5.26 14.86
N HIS A 439 20.50 -5.09 16.18
CA HIS A 439 21.61 -4.83 17.08
C HIS A 439 21.49 -5.72 18.32
N SER A 440 22.55 -6.44 18.70
CA SER A 440 22.54 -7.41 19.79
C SER A 440 22.09 -6.76 21.11
N VAL A 441 21.29 -7.49 21.88
CA VAL A 441 21.08 -7.17 23.29
C VAL A 441 22.43 -7.36 23.99
N GLN A 442 23.07 -6.25 24.37
CA GLN A 442 24.33 -6.31 25.10
C GLN A 442 24.01 -6.63 26.56
N HIS A 443 24.42 -7.82 27.00
CA HIS A 443 24.39 -8.18 28.42
C HIS A 443 25.36 -7.24 29.16
N PRO A 444 24.93 -6.59 30.26
CA PRO A 444 25.88 -5.87 31.11
C PRO A 444 26.90 -6.89 31.62
N VAL A 445 28.15 -6.81 31.15
CA VAL A 445 29.26 -7.59 31.68
C VAL A 445 29.29 -7.32 33.18
N THR A 446 29.13 -8.37 33.98
CA THR A 446 29.17 -8.20 35.42
C THR A 446 30.59 -7.82 35.83
N GLN A 447 30.78 -6.93 36.81
CA GLN A 447 32.12 -6.59 37.34
C GLN A 447 32.93 -7.82 37.81
N GLN A 448 32.27 -8.98 38.01
CA GLN A 448 32.93 -10.25 38.30
C GLN A 448 33.62 -10.89 37.08
N GLU A 449 33.18 -10.63 35.85
CA GLU A 449 33.76 -11.20 34.63
C GLU A 449 35.02 -10.43 34.18
N GLU A 450 35.08 -9.11 34.40
CA GLU A 450 36.32 -8.34 34.18
C GLU A 450 37.46 -8.77 35.11
N ALA A 451 37.15 -9.24 36.33
CA ALA A 451 38.13 -9.72 37.30
C ALA A 451 38.67 -11.13 37.00
N VAL A 452 38.03 -11.88 36.10
CA VAL A 452 38.47 -13.23 35.68
C VAL A 452 39.25 -13.18 34.36
N LEU A 453 39.15 -12.07 33.60
CA LEU A 453 39.86 -11.84 32.34
C LEU A 453 41.11 -10.94 32.48
N ALA A 454 41.37 -10.39 33.67
CA ALA A 454 42.60 -9.68 34.04
C ALA A 454 43.50 -10.58 34.90
#